data_AF-A0A1I6ZK46-F1
#
_entry.id   AF-A0A1I6ZK46-F1
#
_cell.length_a   1.000
_cell.length_b   1.000
_cell.length_c   1.000
_cell.angle_alpha   90.00
_cell.angle_beta   90.00
_cell.angle_gamma   90.00
#
_symmetry.space_group_name_H-M   'P 1'
#
loop_
_entity.id
_entity.type
_entity.pdbx_description
1 polymer ?
#
loop_
_entity_poly.entity_id
_entity_poly.type
_entity_poly.pdbx_seq_one_letter_code
_entity_poly.pdbx_strand_id
1 'polypeptide(L)' 'MTYLIDAWLDRPQPYVRILERDTGKVCASLEDEALEAFREQGGLDLHELSSNEPVVIKELVRNLFLFCYSQALHP' A
#
# COMPACT_ATOMS: atom_id res chain seq x y z
N MET A 1 -1.80 2.02 17.46
CA MET A 1 -2.36 1.51 16.20
C MET A 1 -1.20 1.00 15.37
N THR A 2 -1.18 -0.29 15.05
CA THR A 2 -0.08 -0.93 14.32
C THR A 2 -0.62 -1.44 13.00
N TYR A 3 0.05 -1.13 11.90
CA TYR A 3 -0.37 -1.49 10.55
C TYR A 3 0.58 -2.52 9.95
N LEU A 4 0.05 -3.35 9.05
CA LEU A 4 0.79 -4.28 8.22
C LEU A 4 0.55 -3.96 6.75
N ILE A 5 1.58 -4.12 5.93
CA ILE A 5 1.44 -4.12 4.47
C ILE A 5 1.33 -5.58 4.03
N ASP A 6 0.29 -5.88 3.28
CA ASP A 6 0.12 -7.16 2.57
C ASP A 6 0.12 -6.87 1.08
N ALA A 7 1.09 -7.42 0.37
CA ALA A 7 1.32 -7.16 -1.04
C ALA A 7 1.59 -8.48 -1.78
N TRP A 8 0.90 -8.68 -2.91
CA TRP A 8 1.16 -9.80 -3.80
C TRP A 8 1.16 -9.28 -5.23
N LEU A 9 2.35 -9.05 -5.76
CA LEU A 9 2.56 -8.37 -7.04
C LEU A 9 2.72 -9.35 -8.22
N ASP A 10 3.11 -10.60 -7.94
CA ASP A 10 3.36 -11.61 -8.98
C ASP A 10 2.12 -12.45 -9.37
N ARG A 11 0.93 -12.13 -8.84
CA ARG A 11 -0.32 -12.82 -9.18
C ARG A 11 -1.03 -12.15 -10.38
N PRO A 12 -1.92 -12.85 -11.10
CA PRO A 12 -2.64 -12.28 -12.24
C PRO A 12 -3.44 -10.99 -11.96
N GLN A 13 -3.84 -10.75 -10.71
CA GLN A 13 -4.52 -9.53 -10.27
C GLN A 13 -3.77 -8.92 -9.08
N PRO A 14 -2.64 -8.23 -9.31
CA PRO A 14 -1.75 -7.80 -8.24
C PRO A 14 -2.46 -6.83 -7.28
N TYR A 15 -2.08 -6.87 -6.00
CA TYR A 15 -2.66 -6.00 -5.00
C TYR A 15 -1.62 -5.56 -3.95
N VAL A 16 -1.92 -4.43 -3.33
CA VAL A 16 -1.24 -3.92 -2.12
C VAL A 16 -2.30 -3.38 -1.17
N ARG A 17 -2.30 -3.84 0.08
CA ARG A 17 -3.27 -3.40 1.07
C ARG A 17 -2.65 -3.16 2.44
N ILE A 18 -3.27 -2.26 3.18
CA ILE A 18 -2.92 -1.99 4.58
C ILE A 18 -3.93 -2.70 5.47
N LEU A 19 -3.42 -3.48 6.41
CA LEU A 19 -4.21 -4.17 7.43
C LEU A 19 -3.95 -3.55 8.80
N GLU A 20 -4.99 -3.39 9.60
CA GLU A 20 -4.83 -3.16 11.04
C GLU A 20 -4.42 -4.46 11.71
N ARG A 21 -3.28 -4.44 12.43
CA ARG A 21 -2.58 -5.67 12.86
C ARG A 21 -3.40 -6.56 13.79
N ASP A 22 -4.19 -5.95 14.67
CA ASP A 22 -4.84 -6.67 15.77
C ASP A 22 -6.20 -7.25 15.35
N THR A 23 -6.89 -6.60 14.42
CA THR A 23 -8.20 -7.01 13.90
C THR A 23 -8.16 -7.64 12.52
N GLY A 24 -7.05 -7.46 11.77
CA GLY A 24 -6.95 -7.86 10.36
C GLY A 24 -7.81 -7.03 9.42
N LYS A 25 -8.41 -5.93 9.89
CA LYS A 25 -9.26 -5.07 9.06
C LYS A 25 -8.45 -4.43 7.94
N VAL A 26 -8.96 -4.52 6.71
CA VAL A 26 -8.42 -3.77 5.57
C VAL A 26 -8.74 -2.29 5.74
N CYS A 27 -7.70 -1.47 5.87
CA CYS A 27 -7.82 -0.01 6.00
C CYS A 27 -7.73 0.70 4.65
N ALA A 28 -6.97 0.14 3.71
CA ALA A 28 -6.79 0.65 2.36
C ALA A 28 -6.38 -0.52 1.44
N SER A 29 -6.81 -0.50 0.17
CA SER A 29 -6.42 -1.48 -0.85
C SER A 29 -6.17 -0.75 -2.16
N LEU A 30 -5.15 -1.18 -2.90
CA LEU A 30 -4.84 -0.77 -4.26
C LEU A 30 -4.73 -2.01 -5.13
N GLU A 31 -5.48 -1.99 -6.23
CA GLU A 31 -5.65 -3.06 -7.20
C GLU A 31 -5.72 -2.43 -8.59
N ASP A 32 -5.45 -3.23 -9.62
CA ASP A 32 -5.60 -2.86 -11.04
C ASP A 32 -4.97 -1.49 -11.40
N GLU A 33 -5.73 -0.57 -12.00
CA GLU A 33 -5.22 0.72 -12.49
C GLU A 33 -4.71 1.62 -11.36
N ALA A 34 -5.30 1.53 -10.17
CA ALA A 34 -4.89 2.31 -9.01
C ALA A 34 -3.51 1.88 -8.50
N LEU A 35 -3.22 0.58 -8.54
CA LEU A 35 -1.90 0.06 -8.20
C LEU A 35 -0.85 0.47 -9.24
N GLU A 36 -1.19 0.44 -10.52
CA GLU A 36 -0.26 0.87 -11.57
C GLU A 36 0.04 2.37 -11.49
N ALA A 37 -0.99 3.21 -11.30
CA ALA A 37 -0.79 4.65 -11.10
C ALA A 37 0.08 4.96 -9.87
N PHE A 38 -0.08 4.21 -8.77
CA PHE A 38 0.77 4.34 -7.59
C PHE A 38 2.23 3.95 -7.88
N ARG A 39 2.46 2.91 -8.70
CA ARG A 39 3.81 2.51 -9.16
C ARG A 39 4.45 3.54 -10.06
N GLU A 40 3.71 4.06 -11.04
CA GLU A 40 4.19 5.08 -12.00
C GLU A 40 4.62 6.38 -11.31
N GLN A 41 3.98 6.73 -10.19
CA GLN A 41 4.34 7.89 -9.36
C GLN A 41 5.55 7.63 -8.45
N GLY A 42 6.13 6.43 -8.48
CA GLY A 42 7.22 6.02 -7.58
C GLY A 42 6.77 5.75 -6.15
N GLY A 43 5.46 5.55 -5.92
CA GLY A 43 4.91 5.26 -4.60
C GLY A 43 5.20 3.84 -4.11
N LEU A 44 5.57 2.95 -5.01
CA LEU A 44 5.83 1.54 -4.72
C LEU A 44 7.24 1.11 -5.19
N ASP A 45 8.15 0.95 -4.23
CA ASP A 45 9.46 0.31 -4.45
C ASP A 45 9.48 -1.09 -3.81
N LEU A 46 9.83 -2.11 -4.60
CA LEU A 46 9.97 -3.50 -4.16
C LEU A 46 11.03 -3.66 -3.05
N HIS A 47 12.07 -2.84 -3.08
CA HIS A 47 13.09 -2.83 -2.04
C HIS A 47 12.49 -2.32 -0.72
N GLU A 48 11.67 -1.27 -0.77
CA GLU A 48 11.03 -0.73 0.43
C GLU A 48 10.01 -1.71 1.01
N LEU A 49 9.24 -2.40 0.16
CA LEU A 49 8.29 -3.44 0.59
C LEU A 49 8.96 -4.64 1.27
N SER A 50 10.20 -4.93 0.89
CA SER A 50 11.01 -5.99 1.49
C SER A 50 11.83 -5.53 2.70
N SER A 51 11.75 -4.23 3.04
CA SER A 51 12.51 -3.64 4.14
C SER A 51 11.93 -4.06 5.48
N ASN A 52 12.82 -4.34 6.43
CA ASN A 52 12.47 -4.52 7.85
C ASN A 52 12.68 -3.22 8.65
N GLU A 53 13.11 -2.13 8.00
CA GLU A 53 13.34 -0.86 8.69
C GLU A 53 12.01 -0.18 9.05
N PRO A 54 11.73 0.08 10.34
CA PRO A 54 10.45 0.63 10.76
C PRO A 54 10.15 2.01 10.16
N VAL A 55 11.18 2.80 9.82
CA VAL A 55 11.00 4.12 9.20
C VAL A 55 10.48 3.95 7.77
N VAL A 56 11.11 3.08 6.98
CA VAL A 56 10.70 2.79 5.60
C VAL A 56 9.26 2.28 5.53
N ILE A 57 8.91 1.31 6.39
CA ILE A 57 7.55 0.76 6.44
C ILE A 57 6.52 1.84 6.82
N LYS A 58 6.86 2.74 7.76
CA LYS A 58 5.97 3.84 8.15
C LYS A 58 5.74 4.83 7.02
N GLU A 59 6.76 5.15 6.23
CA GLU A 59 6.62 6.03 5.07
C GLU A 59 5.78 5.36 3.97
N LEU A 60 6.01 4.09 3.67
CA LEU A 60 5.17 3.31 2.73
C LEU A 60 3.69 3.30 3.14
N VAL A 61 3.40 2.98 4.40
CA VAL A 61 2.03 3.00 4.95
C VAL A 61 1.41 4.39 4.79
N ARG A 62 2.17 5.46 5.06
CA ARG A 62 1.69 6.83 4.91
C ARG A 62 1.37 7.15 3.44
N ASN A 63 2.28 6.83 2.53
CA ASN A 63 2.12 7.13 1.10
C ASN A 63 0.92 6.38 0.51
N LEU A 64 0.75 5.11 0.85
CA LEU A 64 -0.42 4.32 0.47
C LEU A 64 -1.72 4.96 0.97
N PHE A 65 -1.79 5.36 2.24
CA PHE A 65 -2.98 6.04 2.77
C PHE A 65 -3.27 7.36 2.07
N LEU A 66 -2.23 8.17 1.82
CA LEU A 66 -2.37 9.46 1.13
C LEU A 66 -2.88 9.28 -0.29
N PHE A 67 -2.34 8.31 -1.03
CA PHE A 67 -2.77 8.00 -2.39
C PHE A 67 -4.23 7.53 -2.43
N CYS A 68 -4.61 6.59 -1.55
CA CYS A 68 -6.00 6.13 -1.45
C CYS A 68 -6.94 7.27 -1.09
N TYR A 69 -6.53 8.18 -0.20
CA TYR A 69 -7.32 9.34 0.16
C TYR A 69 -7.47 10.32 -1.01
N SER A 70 -6.41 10.61 -1.76
CA SER A 70 -6.50 11.48 -2.94
C SER A 70 -7.41 10.90 -4.02
N GLN A 71 -7.35 9.58 -4.24
CA GLN A 71 -8.25 8.89 -5.17
C GLN A 71 -9.72 9.02 -4.73
N ALA A 72 -10.00 8.86 -3.44
CA ALA A 72 -11.36 9.01 -2.90
C ALA A 72 -11.92 10.44 -3.05
N LEU A 73 -11.06 11.46 -3.17
CA LEU A 73 -11.46 12.84 -3.43
C LEU A 73 -11.71 13.14 -4.91
N HIS A 74 -11.24 12.28 -5.82
CA HIS A 74 -11.37 12.42 -7.27
C HIS A 74 -11.96 11.13 -7.89
N PRO A 75 -13.26 10.84 -7.65
CA PRO A 75 -13.91 9.62 -8.13
C PRO A 75 -14.19 9.62 -9.63
#